data_AF-A0AAV7KHI0-F1
#
_entry.id   AF-A0AAV7KHI0-F1
#
_cell.length_a   1.000
_cell.length_b   1.000
_cell.length_c   1.000
_cell.angle_alpha   90.00
_cell.angle_beta   90.00
_cell.angle_gamma   90.00
#
_symmetry.space_group_name_H-M   'P 1'
#
loop_
_entity.id
_entity.type
_entity.pdbx_description
1 polymer ?
#
loop_
_entity_poly.entity_id
_entity_poly.type
_entity_poly.pdbx_seq_one_letter_code
_entity_poly.pdbx_strand_id
1 'polypeptide(L)'
;MPVKRGVPGNRPAPVSSRGKPVPKSTIPLATASRGVVRRTAPASLRGTGRGGASRLAAQNSGKNSQKTIVDKQQPKKPQQTKQDLMAIRIQTFVRAFLSRRRLLLLRQRKQEYDDLMDKLQHEAYLHMVRMEREEIERQVERDGRERRRKQEITRRKKRMLDAAFEGDTDEIEHILKESKEQYISEGGANDSFLLQRVEHLLVECTDANGNTPLSEAAAGGSIAAVALLIELGGDPNSVGQFGRTPLYRAAFAGHKAVCEYLLSQGADPRVYAEDGALPQHIASNMDIEQMISEWDMEETEKLLVTLSERREKQIALDAARKQEEKDLVIQCIEELEQEYNAKQLELSKAHQELEKRINEHDTLVTEGHQRTDLTIPAIQDAEGNLEIAKLHAEQTLHKLQAARLELREKSVQDVAGEGGFGVKANIKELEEVLMRDIGNKIKESGKWPMIIDPSGQVSIFLKYRDTNYTDMFISKHTEPETVRLALLGALRFGKMFVIDMRDVDMWYQVGVMLDQVQPGLLASILSRDIMVGEKYLSLVRPGDGEEYQKVNFMHGRVDKFCLTVLTKMSYPPETLLDIFYTITVVTQQ
;
A
#
# COMPACT_ATOMS: atom_id res chain seq x y z
N MET A 1 13.43 24.30 -77.21
CA MET A 1 12.46 24.37 -78.32
C MET A 1 11.06 24.19 -77.73
N PRO A 2 10.20 25.23 -77.69
CA PRO A 2 8.94 25.22 -76.94
C PRO A 2 7.72 25.04 -77.85
N VAL A 3 6.69 24.28 -77.44
CA VAL A 3 5.38 24.30 -78.14
C VAL A 3 4.18 24.04 -77.19
N LYS A 4 3.42 25.14 -76.94
CA LYS A 4 1.93 25.33 -76.88
C LYS A 4 1.08 24.46 -75.92
N ARG A 5 0.31 25.02 -74.97
CA ARG A 5 -1.06 25.64 -75.05
C ARG A 5 -2.02 24.83 -75.95
N GLY A 6 -3.22 24.35 -75.60
CA GLY A 6 -4.08 24.34 -74.41
C GLY A 6 -5.53 23.97 -74.81
N VAL A 7 -6.28 23.20 -73.97
CA VAL A 7 -7.75 23.26 -73.64
C VAL A 7 -8.78 23.07 -74.81
N PRO A 8 -10.11 22.76 -74.68
CA PRO A 8 -11.02 22.38 -73.56
C PRO A 8 -11.87 21.08 -73.80
N GLY A 9 -12.72 20.65 -72.85
CA GLY A 9 -13.89 19.82 -73.23
C GLY A 9 -14.72 19.00 -72.23
N ASN A 10 -15.16 19.55 -71.09
CA ASN A 10 -16.52 19.45 -70.52
C ASN A 10 -17.25 18.11 -70.13
N ARG A 11 -17.78 18.13 -68.87
CA ARG A 11 -18.97 17.45 -68.27
C ARG A 11 -18.81 16.03 -67.65
N PRO A 12 -19.75 15.56 -66.78
CA PRO A 12 -20.14 16.13 -65.47
C PRO A 12 -20.34 15.06 -64.35
N ALA A 13 -20.45 15.52 -63.10
CA ALA A 13 -21.01 14.87 -61.90
C ALA A 13 -20.30 13.63 -61.29
N PRO A 14 -20.20 13.62 -59.94
CA PRO A 14 -20.81 12.49 -59.25
C PRO A 14 -21.81 12.92 -58.16
N VAL A 15 -22.80 12.04 -58.04
CA VAL A 15 -23.95 12.05 -57.16
C VAL A 15 -23.55 11.77 -55.71
N SER A 16 -24.29 12.38 -54.81
CA SER A 16 -24.19 12.26 -53.35
C SER A 16 -24.72 10.93 -52.81
N SER A 17 -24.09 10.42 -51.76
CA SER A 17 -24.77 9.81 -50.60
C SER A 17 -23.74 9.67 -49.47
N ARG A 18 -23.62 10.69 -48.61
CA ARG A 18 -24.21 10.73 -47.25
C ARG A 18 -23.84 9.53 -46.36
N GLY A 19 -22.79 9.71 -45.59
CA GLY A 19 -22.50 9.03 -44.33
C GLY A 19 -21.46 9.88 -43.58
N LYS A 20 -21.91 10.66 -42.60
CA LYS A 20 -21.19 11.75 -41.92
C LYS A 20 -19.84 11.28 -41.30
N PRO A 21 -18.70 11.95 -41.56
CA PRO A 21 -17.58 11.94 -40.62
C PRO A 21 -17.79 13.04 -39.57
N VAL A 22 -17.75 12.63 -38.31
CA VAL A 22 -17.73 13.51 -37.13
C VAL A 22 -16.52 14.45 -37.22
N PRO A 23 -16.70 15.78 -37.08
CA PRO A 23 -15.58 16.71 -37.17
C PRO A 23 -14.69 16.60 -35.93
N LYS A 24 -13.37 16.54 -36.20
CA LYS A 24 -12.29 16.73 -35.24
C LYS A 24 -12.59 17.96 -34.38
N SER A 25 -12.66 17.78 -33.07
CA SER A 25 -12.72 18.88 -32.12
C SER A 25 -11.39 19.62 -32.13
N THR A 26 -11.36 20.68 -32.92
CA THR A 26 -10.45 21.81 -32.79
C THR A 26 -10.46 22.28 -31.34
N ILE A 27 -9.27 22.28 -30.72
CA ILE A 27 -8.99 22.93 -29.44
C ILE A 27 -9.40 24.41 -29.58
N PRO A 28 -10.35 24.93 -28.78
CA PRO A 28 -10.61 26.35 -28.74
C PRO A 28 -9.47 27.02 -27.99
N LEU A 29 -8.71 27.83 -28.72
CA LEU A 29 -7.86 28.88 -28.18
C LEU A 29 -8.78 29.84 -27.39
N ALA A 30 -8.78 29.75 -26.07
CA ALA A 30 -9.61 30.59 -25.23
C ALA A 30 -9.15 32.05 -25.32
N THR A 31 -9.98 32.84 -25.98
CA THR A 31 -9.93 34.30 -26.02
C THR A 31 -9.97 34.87 -24.60
N ALA A 32 -8.98 35.68 -24.25
CA ALA A 32 -8.93 36.45 -23.02
C ALA A 32 -10.09 37.47 -22.96
N SER A 33 -11.17 37.13 -22.25
CA SER A 33 -12.17 38.10 -21.81
C SER A 33 -11.67 38.76 -20.52
N ARG A 34 -11.31 40.04 -20.62
CA ARG A 34 -11.00 40.94 -19.49
C ARG A 34 -12.17 40.99 -18.50
N GLY A 35 -12.08 40.25 -17.41
CA GLY A 35 -12.85 40.47 -16.18
C GLY A 35 -12.11 41.45 -15.29
N VAL A 36 -12.63 42.67 -15.17
CA VAL A 36 -12.10 43.73 -14.31
C VAL A 36 -12.32 43.35 -12.84
N VAL A 37 -11.27 42.91 -12.14
CA VAL A 37 -11.30 42.74 -10.68
C VAL A 37 -11.04 44.10 -10.04
N ARG A 38 -12.13 44.78 -9.67
CA ARG A 38 -12.10 45.97 -8.80
C ARG A 38 -11.76 45.52 -7.38
N ARG A 39 -10.58 45.90 -6.89
CA ARG A 39 -10.26 45.88 -5.45
C ARG A 39 -11.09 46.95 -4.76
N THR A 40 -11.96 46.57 -3.83
CA THR A 40 -12.56 47.49 -2.85
C THR A 40 -12.26 46.99 -1.45
N ALA A 41 -11.58 47.85 -0.68
CA ALA A 41 -11.29 47.69 0.75
C ALA A 41 -12.59 47.66 1.57
N PRO A 42 -12.63 47.02 2.76
CA PRO A 42 -13.75 47.19 3.66
C PRO A 42 -13.51 48.42 4.55
N ALA A 43 -14.26 49.48 4.28
CA ALA A 43 -14.50 50.55 5.22
C ALA A 43 -15.67 50.17 6.16
N SER A 44 -15.52 50.60 7.40
CA SER A 44 -16.49 50.58 8.49
C SER A 44 -17.91 50.98 8.09
N LEU A 45 -18.94 50.37 8.72
CA LEU A 45 -19.98 51.07 9.49
C LEU A 45 -20.96 50.10 10.18
N ARG A 46 -21.07 50.31 11.50
CA ARG A 46 -22.21 50.14 12.42
C ARG A 46 -23.32 49.13 12.09
N GLY A 47 -23.48 48.18 13.02
CA GLY A 47 -24.72 47.44 13.27
C GLY A 47 -24.75 47.01 14.74
N THR A 48 -25.64 47.62 15.50
CA THR A 48 -25.92 47.42 16.93
C THR A 48 -26.26 45.97 17.30
N GLY A 49 -25.70 45.47 18.40
CA GLY A 49 -26.13 44.21 19.01
C GLY A 49 -25.45 44.00 20.37
N ARG A 50 -26.20 44.23 21.45
CA ARG A 50 -25.79 44.00 22.84
C ARG A 50 -25.41 42.53 23.05
N GLY A 51 -24.16 42.27 23.43
CA GLY A 51 -23.74 41.03 24.09
C GLY A 51 -23.60 41.30 25.59
N GLY A 52 -24.57 40.81 26.36
CA GLY A 52 -24.42 40.64 27.81
C GLY A 52 -23.66 39.34 28.08
N ALA A 53 -22.56 39.43 28.82
CA ALA A 53 -21.97 38.29 29.51
C ALA A 53 -22.22 38.47 30.99
N SER A 54 -23.06 37.57 31.51
CA SER A 54 -23.33 37.32 32.92
C SER A 54 -22.05 36.85 33.64
N ARG A 55 -21.78 37.44 34.80
CA ARG A 55 -21.06 36.76 35.89
C ARG A 55 -21.89 36.88 37.16
N LEU A 56 -22.35 35.71 37.62
CA LEU A 56 -22.42 35.24 39.00
C LEU A 56 -23.06 36.20 40.03
N ALA A 57 -24.33 35.93 40.33
CA ALA A 57 -24.96 36.33 41.58
C ALA A 57 -25.24 35.08 42.42
N ALA A 58 -24.57 34.99 43.57
CA ALA A 58 -24.97 34.16 44.70
C ALA A 58 -25.78 35.03 45.67
N GLN A 59 -26.97 34.56 46.07
CA GLN A 59 -27.72 34.88 47.30
C GLN A 59 -29.00 34.03 47.21
N ASN A 60 -29.23 32.99 48.02
CA ASN A 60 -29.29 32.88 49.48
C ASN A 60 -30.36 33.77 50.14
N SER A 61 -31.45 33.08 50.52
CA SER A 61 -32.35 33.24 51.67
C SER A 61 -32.75 34.65 52.14
N GLY A 62 -34.03 34.98 51.90
CA GLY A 62 -34.75 36.01 52.64
C GLY A 62 -35.32 35.47 53.94
N LYS A 63 -34.91 36.05 55.08
CA LYS A 63 -35.72 36.12 56.30
C LYS A 63 -35.61 37.52 56.92
N ASN A 64 -36.78 38.01 57.31
CA ASN A 64 -37.10 39.24 58.05
C ASN A 64 -36.03 39.79 59.00
N SER A 65 -35.87 41.11 59.02
CA SER A 65 -36.24 41.93 60.19
C SER A 65 -35.88 43.42 59.98
N GLN A 66 -36.83 44.29 60.31
CA GLN A 66 -36.57 45.70 60.56
C GLN A 66 -35.62 45.84 61.76
N LYS A 67 -34.57 46.68 61.66
CA LYS A 67 -34.27 47.74 62.64
C LYS A 67 -32.95 48.49 62.34
N THR A 68 -33.05 49.80 62.58
CA THR A 68 -32.02 50.75 63.04
C THR A 68 -30.86 51.11 62.12
N ILE A 69 -30.95 52.34 61.62
CA ILE A 69 -29.88 53.20 61.12
C ILE A 69 -28.81 53.35 62.22
N VAL A 70 -27.60 52.88 61.95
CA VAL A 70 -26.38 53.27 62.67
C VAL A 70 -25.35 53.71 61.63
N ASP A 71 -24.97 54.97 61.77
CA ASP A 71 -24.06 55.72 60.92
C ASP A 71 -22.64 55.11 60.97
N LYS A 72 -22.21 54.44 59.89
CA LYS A 72 -20.80 54.10 59.66
C LYS A 72 -20.27 55.03 58.57
N GLN A 73 -19.66 56.13 59.01
CA GLN A 73 -18.93 57.05 58.16
C GLN A 73 -17.85 56.28 57.37
N GLN A 74 -18.03 56.19 56.05
CA GLN A 74 -16.95 55.81 55.13
C GLN A 74 -15.88 56.91 55.14
N PRO A 75 -14.57 56.57 55.13
CA PRO A 75 -13.52 57.57 55.04
C PRO A 75 -13.72 58.39 53.76
N LYS A 76 -13.91 59.71 53.92
CA LYS A 76 -14.05 60.65 52.80
C LYS A 76 -12.78 60.54 51.94
N LYS A 77 -12.93 60.12 50.69
CA LYS A 77 -11.87 60.19 49.67
C LYS A 77 -11.33 61.62 49.66
N PRO A 78 -10.00 61.83 49.69
CA PRO A 78 -9.43 63.18 49.69
C PRO A 78 -9.97 63.97 48.50
N GLN A 79 -10.41 65.21 48.74
CA GLN A 79 -10.89 66.10 47.69
C GLN A 79 -9.76 66.34 46.70
N GLN A 80 -9.89 65.79 45.49
CA GLN A 80 -8.90 65.89 44.43
C GLN A 80 -8.61 67.36 44.14
N THR A 81 -7.37 67.77 44.35
CA THR A 81 -6.93 69.12 44.01
C THR A 81 -6.91 69.29 42.48
N LYS A 82 -6.94 70.54 42.00
CA LYS A 82 -6.76 70.82 40.57
C LYS A 82 -5.46 70.22 40.01
N GLN A 83 -4.44 70.09 40.86
CA GLN A 83 -3.17 69.45 40.52
C GLN A 83 -3.32 67.93 40.35
N ASP A 84 -4.11 67.26 41.19
CA ASP A 84 -4.40 65.82 41.04
C ASP A 84 -5.16 65.52 39.74
N LEU A 85 -6.12 66.37 39.37
CA LEU A 85 -6.85 66.24 38.09
C LEU A 85 -5.93 66.42 36.88
N MET A 86 -4.99 67.37 36.95
CA MET A 86 -3.97 67.56 35.92
C MET A 86 -3.01 66.37 35.85
N ALA A 87 -2.57 65.85 37.00
CA ALA A 87 -1.72 64.67 37.08
C ALA A 87 -2.41 63.41 36.52
N ILE A 88 -3.69 63.20 36.81
CA ILE A 88 -4.50 62.12 36.21
C ILE A 88 -4.57 62.28 34.69
N ARG A 89 -4.77 63.50 34.19
CA ARG A 89 -4.85 63.79 32.75
C ARG A 89 -3.52 63.49 32.04
N ILE A 90 -2.40 63.89 32.65
CA ILE A 90 -1.04 63.59 32.17
C ILE A 90 -0.79 62.08 32.22
N GLN A 91 -1.07 61.41 33.33
CA GLN A 91 -0.90 59.95 33.47
C GLN A 91 -1.75 59.18 32.46
N THR A 92 -2.99 59.62 32.21
CA THR A 92 -3.88 59.01 31.21
C THR A 92 -3.30 59.17 29.81
N PHE A 93 -2.79 60.36 29.48
CA PHE A 93 -2.14 60.62 28.21
C PHE A 93 -0.87 59.78 28.03
N VAL A 94 0.01 59.72 29.04
CA VAL A 94 1.25 58.93 29.00
C VAL A 94 0.93 57.44 28.86
N ARG A 95 -0.03 56.90 29.61
CA ARG A 95 -0.48 55.50 29.46
C ARG A 95 -1.04 55.22 28.06
N ALA A 96 -1.83 56.14 27.51
CA ALA A 96 -2.37 56.02 26.15
C ALA A 96 -1.28 56.11 25.07
N PHE A 97 -0.25 56.94 25.27
CA PHE A 97 0.89 57.05 24.37
C PHE A 97 1.73 55.76 24.39
N LEU A 98 2.06 55.26 25.58
CA LEU A 98 2.82 54.01 25.75
C LEU A 98 2.05 52.80 25.21
N SER A 99 0.72 52.72 25.40
CA SER A 99 -0.09 51.63 24.86
C SER A 99 -0.15 51.65 23.33
N ARG A 100 -0.29 52.83 22.71
CA ARG A 100 -0.22 52.98 21.25
C ARG A 100 1.15 52.57 20.71
N ARG A 101 2.23 53.01 21.34
CA ARG A 101 3.60 52.61 20.95
C ARG A 101 3.81 51.10 21.08
N ARG A 102 3.35 50.49 22.18
CA ARG A 102 3.41 49.03 22.39
C ARG A 102 2.59 48.27 21.35
N LEU A 103 1.39 48.73 21.03
CA LEU A 103 0.53 48.13 19.99
C LEU A 103 1.19 48.18 18.61
N LEU A 104 1.86 49.30 18.28
CA LEU A 104 2.58 49.46 17.02
C LEU A 104 3.74 48.47 16.90
N LEU A 105 4.52 48.32 17.98
CA LEU A 105 5.62 47.37 18.08
C LEU A 105 5.14 45.91 17.97
N LEU A 106 4.02 45.57 18.63
CA LEU A 106 3.40 44.25 18.51
C LEU A 106 2.89 43.96 17.10
N ARG A 107 2.34 44.96 16.40
CA ARG A 107 1.92 44.81 15.00
C ARG A 107 3.11 44.57 14.07
N GLN A 108 4.20 45.30 14.26
CA GLN A 108 5.43 45.08 13.48
C GLN A 108 6.00 43.69 13.72
N ARG A 109 6.14 43.26 14.98
CA ARG A 109 6.60 41.90 15.30
C ARG A 109 5.70 40.81 14.72
N LYS A 110 4.38 41.02 14.73
CA LYS A 110 3.44 40.09 14.10
C LYS A 110 3.67 40.02 12.59
N GLN A 111 3.84 41.16 11.92
CA GLN A 111 4.14 41.18 10.48
C GLN A 111 5.46 40.49 10.16
N GLU A 112 6.53 40.76 10.93
CA GLU A 112 7.81 40.09 10.77
C GLU A 112 7.71 38.57 10.97
N TYR A 113 6.91 38.13 11.94
CA TYR A 113 6.62 36.72 12.16
C TYR A 113 5.82 36.10 11.01
N ASP A 114 4.76 36.75 10.56
CA ASP A 114 3.93 36.29 9.45
C ASP A 114 4.78 36.17 8.16
N ASP A 115 5.61 37.17 7.87
CA ASP A 115 6.54 37.17 6.71
C ASP A 115 7.61 36.06 6.82
N LEU A 116 8.11 35.79 8.03
CA LEU A 116 9.06 34.70 8.27
C LEU A 116 8.40 33.34 8.06
N MET A 117 7.17 33.17 8.57
CA MET A 117 6.41 31.95 8.41
C MET A 117 6.08 31.66 6.95
N ASP A 118 5.68 32.68 6.17
CA ASP A 118 5.42 32.53 4.73
C ASP A 118 6.68 32.10 3.97
N LYS A 119 7.86 32.65 4.32
CA LYS A 119 9.15 32.23 3.74
C LYS A 119 9.48 30.78 4.06
N LEU A 120 9.36 30.39 5.33
CA LEU A 120 9.61 29.02 5.77
C LEU A 120 8.65 28.02 5.11
N GLN A 121 7.37 28.36 5.00
CA GLN A 121 6.38 27.53 4.29
C GLN A 121 6.71 27.39 2.80
N HIS A 122 7.13 28.47 2.15
CA HIS A 122 7.53 28.43 0.75
C HIS A 122 8.78 27.59 0.52
N GLU A 123 9.80 27.74 1.36
CA GLU A 123 11.03 26.94 1.33
C GLU A 123 10.74 25.45 1.58
N ALA A 124 9.89 25.13 2.55
CA ALA A 124 9.44 23.77 2.82
C ALA A 124 8.69 23.17 1.61
N TYR A 125 7.79 23.92 0.98
CA TYR A 125 7.09 23.49 -0.23
C TYR A 125 8.06 23.20 -1.39
N LEU A 126 9.01 24.11 -1.65
CA LEU A 126 10.03 23.91 -2.69
C LEU A 126 10.95 22.73 -2.38
N HIS A 127 11.22 22.47 -1.11
CA HIS A 127 11.97 21.28 -0.69
C HIS A 127 11.16 20.00 -0.94
N MET A 128 9.88 19.95 -0.57
CA MET A 128 9.02 18.80 -0.84
C MET A 128 8.91 18.51 -2.34
N VAL A 129 8.66 19.52 -3.17
CA VAL A 129 8.57 19.34 -4.63
C VAL A 129 9.88 18.83 -5.24
N ARG A 130 11.04 19.24 -4.69
CA ARG A 130 12.35 18.72 -5.12
C ARG A 130 12.49 17.24 -4.75
N MET A 131 12.17 16.88 -3.51
CA MET A 131 12.21 15.50 -3.04
C MET A 131 11.29 14.61 -3.88
N GLU A 132 10.05 15.04 -4.16
CA GLU A 132 9.10 14.30 -5.00
C GLU A 132 9.64 14.08 -6.42
N ARG A 133 10.24 15.10 -7.05
CA ARG A 133 10.84 14.96 -8.39
C ARG A 133 12.01 13.99 -8.38
N GLU A 134 12.90 14.11 -7.41
CA GLU A 134 14.04 13.20 -7.27
C GLU A 134 13.59 11.75 -6.99
N GLU A 135 12.49 11.56 -6.25
CA GLU A 135 11.90 10.24 -6.02
C GLU A 135 11.31 9.64 -7.29
N ILE A 136 10.56 10.43 -8.06
CA ILE A 136 10.01 10.02 -9.36
C ILE A 136 11.14 9.68 -10.33
N GLU A 137 12.19 10.51 -10.42
CA GLU A 137 13.35 10.23 -11.26
C GLU A 137 14.07 8.95 -10.84
N ARG A 138 14.28 8.75 -9.53
CA ARG A 138 14.84 7.50 -8.98
C ARG A 138 13.98 6.28 -9.31
N GLN A 139 12.65 6.39 -9.25
CA GLN A 139 11.73 5.31 -9.61
C GLN A 139 11.81 4.98 -11.11
N VAL A 140 11.73 6.00 -11.97
CA VAL A 140 11.85 5.82 -13.44
C VAL A 140 13.20 5.20 -13.81
N GLU A 141 14.29 5.60 -13.14
CA GLU A 141 15.59 4.97 -13.33
C GLU A 141 15.63 3.50 -12.89
N ARG A 142 15.06 3.17 -11.72
CA ARG A 142 14.97 1.78 -11.24
C ARG A 142 14.15 0.93 -12.20
N ASP A 143 12.95 1.37 -12.55
CA ASP A 143 12.05 0.70 -13.50
C ASP A 143 12.72 0.53 -14.87
N GLY A 144 13.43 1.56 -15.33
CA GLY A 144 14.20 1.54 -16.56
C GLY A 144 15.33 0.51 -16.55
N ARG A 145 16.08 0.42 -15.44
CA ARG A 145 17.14 -0.59 -15.24
C ARG A 145 16.56 -2.01 -15.19
N GLU A 146 15.46 -2.21 -14.48
CA GLU A 146 14.78 -3.51 -14.41
C GLU A 146 14.26 -3.99 -15.77
N ARG A 147 13.65 -3.09 -16.56
CA ARG A 147 13.21 -3.41 -17.93
C ARG A 147 14.38 -3.83 -18.81
N ARG A 148 15.51 -3.13 -18.73
CA ARG A 148 16.74 -3.49 -19.48
C ARG A 148 17.26 -4.86 -19.05
N ARG A 149 17.33 -5.13 -17.74
CA ARG A 149 17.72 -6.44 -17.20
C ARG A 149 16.82 -7.57 -17.70
N LYS A 150 15.50 -7.39 -17.63
CA LYS A 150 14.53 -8.38 -18.12
C LYS A 150 14.72 -8.65 -19.61
N GLN A 151 14.89 -7.60 -20.42
CA GLN A 151 15.13 -7.74 -21.87
C GLN A 151 16.45 -8.46 -22.16
N GLU A 152 17.52 -8.17 -21.41
CA GLU A 152 18.82 -8.82 -21.57
C GLU A 152 18.77 -10.30 -21.21
N ILE A 153 18.10 -10.66 -20.11
CA ILE A 153 17.86 -12.06 -19.73
C ILE A 153 17.05 -12.78 -20.82
N THR A 154 15.98 -12.18 -21.33
CA THR A 154 15.19 -12.78 -22.43
C THR A 154 16.03 -12.95 -23.70
N ARG A 155 16.88 -11.96 -24.04
CA ARG A 155 17.79 -12.06 -25.19
C ARG A 155 18.82 -13.17 -25.00
N ARG A 156 19.38 -13.35 -23.81
CA ARG A 156 20.31 -14.44 -23.52
C ARG A 156 19.66 -15.81 -23.60
N LYS A 157 18.47 -15.98 -23.01
CA LYS A 157 17.70 -17.23 -23.15
C LYS A 157 17.46 -17.58 -24.61
N LYS A 158 17.07 -16.58 -25.41
CA LYS A 158 16.90 -16.78 -26.86
C LYS A 158 18.22 -17.20 -27.54
N ARG A 159 19.31 -16.46 -27.31
CA ARG A 159 20.64 -16.81 -27.86
C ARG A 159 21.07 -18.23 -27.46
N MET A 160 20.81 -18.63 -26.22
CA MET A 160 21.12 -19.97 -25.72
C MET A 160 20.35 -21.05 -26.47
N LEU A 161 19.06 -20.85 -26.70
CA LEU A 161 18.21 -21.77 -27.45
C LEU A 161 18.61 -21.86 -28.93
N ASP A 162 18.89 -20.72 -29.56
CA ASP A 162 19.32 -20.64 -30.96
C ASP A 162 20.69 -21.35 -31.13
N ALA A 163 21.66 -21.09 -30.25
CA ALA A 163 22.98 -21.74 -30.26
C ALA A 163 22.88 -23.26 -29.99
N ALA A 164 21.98 -23.67 -29.09
CA ALA A 164 21.73 -25.08 -28.83
C ALA A 164 21.18 -25.80 -30.07
N PHE A 165 20.24 -25.19 -30.80
CA PHE A 165 19.71 -25.74 -32.05
C PHE A 165 20.77 -25.84 -33.16
N GLU A 166 21.61 -24.81 -33.31
CA GLU A 166 22.69 -24.79 -34.31
C GLU A 166 23.84 -25.75 -33.93
N GLY A 167 23.98 -26.05 -32.63
CA GLY A 167 25.02 -26.92 -32.10
C GLY A 167 26.33 -26.19 -31.78
N ASP A 168 26.31 -24.87 -31.68
CA ASP A 168 27.47 -24.02 -31.43
C ASP A 168 27.86 -24.04 -29.94
N THR A 169 28.70 -25.01 -29.56
CA THR A 169 29.18 -25.19 -28.18
C THR A 169 29.94 -23.98 -27.65
N ASP A 170 30.70 -23.29 -28.52
CA ASP A 170 31.50 -22.13 -28.14
C ASP A 170 30.62 -20.93 -27.73
N GLU A 171 29.51 -20.71 -28.44
CA GLU A 171 28.55 -19.64 -28.09
C GLU A 171 27.80 -20.01 -26.80
N ILE A 172 27.45 -21.28 -26.58
CA ILE A 172 26.85 -21.74 -25.33
C ILE A 172 27.77 -21.45 -24.14
N GLU A 173 29.05 -21.80 -24.24
CA GLU A 173 30.04 -21.49 -23.20
C GLU A 173 30.22 -19.98 -23.01
N HIS A 174 30.23 -19.22 -24.10
CA HIS A 174 30.37 -17.77 -24.04
C HIS A 174 29.18 -17.12 -23.31
N ILE A 175 27.95 -17.54 -23.60
CA ILE A 175 26.74 -17.07 -22.92
C ILE A 175 26.79 -17.39 -21.41
N LEU A 176 27.26 -18.59 -21.04
CA LEU A 176 27.41 -18.98 -19.64
C LEU A 176 28.45 -18.12 -18.92
N LYS A 177 29.61 -17.85 -19.55
CA LYS A 177 30.64 -16.92 -19.03
C LYS A 177 30.07 -15.51 -18.85
N GLU A 178 29.37 -14.97 -19.85
CA GLU A 178 28.71 -13.66 -19.78
C GLU A 178 27.71 -13.59 -18.62
N SER A 179 26.93 -14.66 -18.40
CA SER A 179 25.96 -14.73 -17.30
C SER A 179 26.61 -14.73 -15.92
N LYS A 180 27.74 -15.43 -15.77
CA LYS A 180 28.54 -15.46 -14.55
C LYS A 180 29.14 -14.10 -14.24
N GLU A 181 29.74 -13.45 -15.25
CA GLU A 181 30.35 -12.13 -15.11
C GLU A 181 29.31 -11.07 -14.72
N GLN A 182 28.12 -11.10 -15.31
CA GLN A 182 27.05 -10.19 -14.89
C GLN A 182 26.64 -10.45 -13.44
N TYR A 183 26.45 -11.71 -13.04
CA TYR A 183 26.06 -12.03 -11.67
C TYR A 183 27.07 -11.49 -10.63
N ILE A 184 28.37 -11.64 -10.91
CA ILE A 184 29.45 -11.09 -10.08
C ILE A 184 29.40 -9.55 -10.06
N SER A 185 29.20 -8.92 -11.22
CA SER A 185 29.14 -7.45 -11.32
C SER A 185 27.95 -6.83 -10.56
N GLU A 186 26.86 -7.57 -10.39
CA GLU A 186 25.65 -7.14 -9.69
C GLU A 186 25.73 -7.34 -8.16
N GLY A 187 26.88 -7.77 -7.64
CA GLY A 187 27.12 -7.99 -6.22
C GLY A 187 26.88 -9.42 -5.77
N GLY A 188 26.70 -10.37 -6.70
CA GLY A 188 26.75 -11.79 -6.39
C GLY A 188 28.10 -12.16 -5.79
N ALA A 189 28.10 -12.81 -4.63
CA ALA A 189 29.32 -13.34 -4.04
C ALA A 189 30.00 -14.32 -5.02
N ASN A 190 31.32 -14.48 -4.93
CA ASN A 190 32.10 -15.51 -5.66
C ASN A 190 31.77 -16.95 -5.19
N ASP A 191 30.57 -17.17 -4.68
CA ASP A 191 30.07 -18.45 -4.23
C ASP A 191 29.92 -19.35 -5.45
N SER A 192 30.83 -20.32 -5.54
CA SER A 192 30.87 -21.35 -6.58
C SER A 192 29.50 -21.98 -6.84
N PHE A 193 28.70 -22.16 -5.77
CA PHE A 193 27.37 -22.73 -5.84
C PHE A 193 26.33 -21.81 -6.52
N LEU A 194 26.36 -20.50 -6.27
CA LEU A 194 25.41 -19.56 -6.89
C LEU A 194 25.73 -19.38 -8.37
N LEU A 195 27.01 -19.40 -8.72
CA LEU A 195 27.44 -19.43 -10.12
C LEU A 195 26.94 -20.71 -10.81
N GLN A 196 27.08 -21.87 -10.18
CA GLN A 196 26.57 -23.14 -10.71
C GLN A 196 25.04 -23.13 -10.86
N ARG A 197 24.31 -22.45 -9.95
CA ARG A 197 22.85 -22.27 -10.07
C ARG A 197 22.44 -21.42 -11.26
N VAL A 198 23.11 -20.28 -11.45
CA VAL A 198 22.82 -19.37 -12.57
C VAL A 198 23.02 -20.10 -13.90
N GLU A 199 24.05 -20.94 -13.99
CA GLU A 199 24.26 -21.81 -15.15
C GLU A 199 23.13 -22.81 -15.33
N HIS A 200 22.76 -23.55 -14.27
CA HIS A 200 21.68 -24.53 -14.32
C HIS A 200 20.35 -23.92 -14.76
N LEU A 201 19.99 -22.75 -14.21
CA LEU A 201 18.77 -22.01 -14.58
C LEU A 201 18.76 -21.55 -16.04
N LEU A 202 19.94 -21.34 -16.64
CA LEU A 202 20.06 -20.99 -18.05
C LEU A 202 20.00 -22.23 -18.94
N VAL A 203 20.56 -23.36 -18.49
CA VAL A 203 20.52 -24.66 -19.18
C VAL A 203 19.11 -25.24 -19.19
N GLU A 204 18.30 -24.99 -18.15
CA GLU A 204 16.89 -25.36 -18.07
C GLU A 204 15.93 -24.25 -18.52
N CYS A 205 16.44 -23.21 -19.18
CA CYS A 205 15.56 -22.13 -19.63
C CYS A 205 14.54 -22.65 -20.64
N THR A 206 13.35 -22.05 -20.67
CA THR A 206 12.29 -22.45 -21.59
C THR A 206 11.94 -21.32 -22.56
N ASP A 207 11.63 -21.69 -23.80
CA ASP A 207 11.04 -20.80 -24.78
C ASP A 207 9.53 -20.58 -24.51
N ALA A 208 8.85 -19.80 -25.36
CA ALA A 208 7.41 -19.57 -25.25
C ALA A 208 6.56 -20.85 -25.41
N ASN A 209 7.16 -21.92 -25.95
CA ASN A 209 6.55 -23.21 -26.16
C ASN A 209 6.95 -24.24 -25.06
N GLY A 210 7.77 -23.85 -24.08
CA GLY A 210 8.25 -24.74 -23.01
C GLY A 210 9.49 -25.57 -23.38
N ASN A 211 10.10 -25.35 -24.54
CA ASN A 211 11.25 -26.15 -24.98
C ASN A 211 12.54 -25.70 -24.28
N THR A 212 13.33 -26.68 -23.83
CA THR A 212 14.64 -26.47 -23.20
C THR A 212 15.77 -26.43 -24.24
N PRO A 213 16.92 -25.80 -23.94
CA PRO A 213 18.13 -25.90 -24.77
C PRO A 213 18.48 -27.33 -25.16
N LEU A 214 18.33 -28.29 -24.24
CA LEU A 214 18.57 -29.70 -24.52
C LEU A 214 17.60 -30.28 -25.56
N SER A 215 16.32 -29.87 -25.50
CA SER A 215 15.28 -30.24 -26.46
C SER A 215 15.54 -29.64 -27.85
N GLU A 216 16.02 -28.40 -27.92
CA GLU A 216 16.41 -27.76 -29.19
C GLU A 216 17.70 -28.37 -29.77
N ALA A 217 18.71 -28.67 -28.95
CA ALA A 217 19.91 -29.38 -29.39
C ALA A 217 19.62 -30.79 -29.91
N ALA A 218 18.68 -31.49 -29.27
CA ALA A 218 18.23 -32.81 -29.72
C ALA A 218 17.51 -32.74 -31.08
N ALA A 219 16.78 -31.66 -31.37
CA ALA A 219 16.17 -31.43 -32.68
C ALA A 219 17.23 -31.05 -33.75
N GLY A 220 18.23 -30.27 -33.38
CA GLY A 220 19.34 -29.85 -34.24
C GLY A 220 20.31 -30.99 -34.61
N GLY A 221 20.43 -31.99 -33.73
CA GLY A 221 21.24 -33.20 -33.98
C GLY A 221 22.71 -33.09 -33.57
N SER A 222 23.09 -32.05 -32.82
CA SER A 222 24.46 -31.85 -32.35
C SER A 222 24.73 -32.66 -31.08
N ILE A 223 25.45 -33.77 -31.20
CA ILE A 223 25.88 -34.60 -30.07
C ILE A 223 26.74 -33.79 -29.09
N ALA A 224 27.63 -32.93 -29.59
CA ALA A 224 28.51 -32.12 -28.76
C ALA A 224 27.73 -31.14 -27.88
N ALA A 225 26.72 -30.48 -28.44
CA ALA A 225 25.84 -29.60 -27.67
C ALA A 225 24.99 -30.38 -26.64
N VAL A 226 24.46 -31.55 -27.01
CA VAL A 226 23.69 -32.41 -26.09
C VAL A 226 24.56 -32.89 -24.93
N ALA A 227 25.79 -33.33 -25.19
CA ALA A 227 26.74 -33.75 -24.16
C ALA A 227 27.07 -32.61 -23.19
N LEU A 228 27.41 -31.44 -23.72
CA LEU A 228 27.72 -30.26 -22.92
C LEU A 228 26.54 -29.83 -22.05
N LEU A 229 25.32 -29.82 -22.59
CA LEU A 229 24.12 -29.43 -21.83
C LEU A 229 23.78 -30.42 -20.71
N ILE A 230 24.00 -31.73 -20.91
CA ILE A 230 23.79 -32.75 -19.88
C ILE A 230 24.86 -32.66 -18.78
N GLU A 231 26.13 -32.42 -19.15
CA GLU A 231 27.21 -32.18 -18.18
C GLU A 231 26.94 -30.96 -17.29
N LEU A 232 26.29 -29.93 -17.84
CA LEU A 232 25.87 -28.73 -17.11
C LEU A 232 24.58 -28.93 -16.28
N GLY A 233 23.99 -30.13 -16.30
CA GLY A 233 22.81 -30.49 -15.50
C GLY A 233 21.48 -30.45 -16.22
N GLY A 234 21.47 -30.38 -17.56
CA GLY A 234 20.24 -30.41 -18.35
C GLY A 234 19.46 -31.72 -18.20
N ASP A 235 18.15 -31.61 -17.96
CA ASP A 235 17.27 -32.75 -17.74
C ASP A 235 16.93 -33.50 -19.05
N PRO A 236 17.38 -34.76 -19.25
CA PRO A 236 17.14 -35.53 -20.48
C PRO A 236 15.66 -35.90 -20.69
N ASN A 237 14.88 -35.84 -19.60
CA ASN A 237 13.44 -36.09 -19.59
C ASN A 237 12.60 -34.81 -19.47
N SER A 238 13.19 -33.65 -19.79
CA SER A 238 12.42 -32.40 -19.84
C SER A 238 11.28 -32.50 -20.86
N VAL A 239 10.12 -31.96 -20.52
CA VAL A 239 8.94 -31.98 -21.40
C VAL A 239 8.71 -30.57 -21.96
N GLY A 240 8.82 -30.45 -23.28
CA GLY A 240 8.53 -29.22 -24.00
C GLY A 240 7.08 -29.13 -24.44
N GLN A 241 6.84 -28.34 -25.48
CA GLN A 241 5.50 -28.22 -26.07
C GLN A 241 4.94 -29.58 -26.48
N PHE A 242 3.65 -29.79 -26.25
CA PHE A 242 2.95 -31.02 -26.59
C PHE A 242 3.50 -32.26 -25.85
N GLY A 243 4.09 -32.08 -24.66
CA GLY A 243 4.68 -33.17 -23.89
C GLY A 243 5.88 -33.85 -24.56
N ARG A 244 6.53 -33.19 -25.53
CA ARG A 244 7.62 -33.78 -26.31
C ARG A 244 8.94 -33.72 -25.56
N THR A 245 9.59 -34.87 -25.38
CA THR A 245 10.92 -34.99 -24.76
C THR A 245 12.05 -34.74 -25.76
N PRO A 246 13.28 -34.43 -25.30
CA PRO A 246 14.47 -34.38 -26.15
C PRO A 246 14.62 -35.65 -27.01
N LEU A 247 14.40 -36.84 -26.43
CA LEU A 247 14.47 -38.12 -27.16
C LEU A 247 13.41 -38.20 -28.28
N TYR A 248 12.19 -37.75 -28.02
CA TYR A 248 11.13 -37.68 -29.04
C TYR A 248 11.55 -36.81 -30.22
N ARG A 249 12.13 -35.63 -29.95
CA ARG A 249 12.57 -34.70 -31.01
C ARG A 249 13.74 -35.24 -31.82
N ALA A 250 14.73 -35.87 -31.18
CA ALA A 250 15.84 -36.51 -31.87
C ALA A 250 15.38 -37.66 -32.77
N ALA A 251 14.42 -38.49 -32.29
CA ALA A 251 13.87 -39.59 -33.07
C ALA A 251 13.07 -39.08 -34.28
N PHE A 252 12.25 -38.04 -34.10
CA PHE A 252 11.52 -37.38 -35.18
C PHE A 252 12.44 -36.78 -36.24
N ALA A 253 13.52 -36.11 -35.82
CA ALA A 253 14.49 -35.49 -36.72
C ALA A 253 15.45 -36.50 -37.40
N GLY A 254 15.57 -37.72 -36.86
CA GLY A 254 16.40 -38.79 -37.42
C GLY A 254 17.83 -38.86 -36.94
N HIS A 255 18.12 -38.25 -35.80
CA HIS A 255 19.48 -38.15 -35.25
C HIS A 255 19.82 -39.37 -34.39
N LYS A 256 20.12 -40.50 -35.06
CA LYS A 256 20.41 -41.80 -34.41
C LYS A 256 21.43 -41.70 -33.26
N ALA A 257 22.57 -41.05 -33.50
CA ALA A 257 23.63 -40.93 -32.51
C ALA A 257 23.24 -40.07 -31.29
N VAL A 258 22.33 -39.10 -31.46
CA VAL A 258 21.78 -38.32 -30.34
C VAL A 258 20.79 -39.16 -29.54
N CYS A 259 19.97 -39.99 -30.19
CA CYS A 259 19.09 -40.93 -29.49
C CYS A 259 19.87 -41.92 -28.62
N GLU A 260 20.92 -42.54 -29.17
CA GLU A 260 21.80 -43.46 -28.42
C GLU A 260 22.42 -42.77 -27.19
N TYR A 261 22.93 -41.55 -27.38
CA TYR A 261 23.53 -40.80 -26.29
C TYR A 261 22.51 -40.41 -25.22
N LEU A 262 21.34 -39.90 -25.58
CA LEU A 262 20.27 -39.54 -24.63
C LEU A 262 19.80 -40.75 -23.80
N LEU A 263 19.64 -41.92 -24.44
CA LEU A 263 19.29 -43.16 -23.75
C LEU A 263 20.37 -43.56 -22.73
N SER A 264 21.66 -43.45 -23.10
CA SER A 264 22.79 -43.70 -22.19
C SER A 264 22.86 -42.74 -21.00
N GLN A 265 22.23 -41.57 -21.11
CA GLN A 265 22.16 -40.55 -20.05
C GLN A 265 20.83 -40.57 -19.28
N GLY A 266 20.00 -41.60 -19.47
CA GLY A 266 18.78 -41.82 -18.69
C GLY A 266 17.51 -41.15 -19.27
N ALA A 267 17.48 -40.88 -20.57
CA ALA A 267 16.24 -40.54 -21.25
C ALA A 267 15.28 -41.74 -21.24
N ASP A 268 14.05 -41.54 -20.77
CA ASP A 268 13.05 -42.60 -20.67
C ASP A 268 12.27 -42.72 -22.00
N PRO A 269 12.39 -43.84 -22.74
CA PRO A 269 11.66 -44.05 -23.98
C PRO A 269 10.15 -44.26 -23.78
N ARG A 270 9.67 -44.44 -22.54
CA ARG A 270 8.26 -44.67 -22.20
C ARG A 270 7.42 -43.39 -22.08
N VAL A 271 8.04 -42.21 -22.15
CA VAL A 271 7.32 -40.94 -22.03
C VAL A 271 6.51 -40.66 -23.29
N TYR A 272 5.19 -40.55 -23.14
CA TYR A 272 4.27 -40.23 -24.23
C TYR A 272 4.22 -38.71 -24.46
N ALA A 273 4.22 -38.31 -25.74
CA ALA A 273 3.81 -36.96 -26.11
C ALA A 273 2.29 -36.80 -25.98
N GLU A 274 1.78 -35.57 -25.99
CA GLU A 274 0.33 -35.27 -25.98
C GLU A 274 -0.40 -35.89 -27.18
N ASP A 275 0.32 -36.13 -28.28
CA ASP A 275 -0.18 -36.83 -29.47
C ASP A 275 -0.41 -38.35 -29.21
N GLY A 276 -0.07 -38.85 -28.02
CA GLY A 276 -0.15 -40.27 -27.64
C GLY A 276 0.95 -41.14 -28.27
N ALA A 277 1.89 -40.54 -28.99
CA ALA A 277 3.00 -41.22 -29.64
C ALA A 277 4.21 -41.36 -28.72
N LEU A 278 4.85 -42.53 -28.76
CA LEU A 278 6.15 -42.79 -28.15
C LEU A 278 7.27 -42.35 -29.11
N PRO A 279 8.48 -42.03 -28.61
CA PRO A 279 9.65 -41.73 -29.45
C PRO A 279 9.91 -42.77 -30.54
N GLN A 280 9.67 -44.06 -30.25
CA GLN A 280 9.82 -45.14 -31.23
C GLN A 280 8.82 -45.05 -32.40
N HIS A 281 7.57 -44.61 -32.16
CA HIS A 281 6.53 -44.59 -33.19
C HIS A 281 6.70 -43.46 -34.22
N ILE A 282 7.43 -42.40 -33.83
CA ILE A 282 7.66 -41.22 -34.66
C ILE A 282 9.06 -41.21 -35.29
N ALA A 283 9.87 -42.24 -35.01
CA ALA A 283 11.22 -42.38 -35.51
C ALA A 283 11.24 -42.25 -37.05
N SER A 284 12.12 -41.40 -37.58
CA SER A 284 12.19 -41.20 -39.04
C SER A 284 12.77 -42.40 -39.80
N ASN A 285 13.56 -43.24 -39.12
CA ASN A 285 14.21 -44.41 -39.68
C ASN A 285 13.93 -45.66 -38.83
N MET A 286 13.78 -46.82 -39.49
CA MET A 286 13.59 -48.12 -38.82
C MET A 286 14.75 -48.47 -37.87
N ASP A 287 15.97 -48.04 -38.18
CA ASP A 287 17.13 -48.26 -37.31
C ASP A 287 16.99 -47.58 -35.95
N ILE A 288 16.32 -46.42 -35.88
CA ILE A 288 16.10 -45.68 -34.65
C ILE A 288 14.96 -46.32 -33.85
N GLU A 289 13.90 -46.74 -34.53
CA GLU A 289 12.81 -47.51 -33.94
C GLU A 289 13.33 -48.80 -33.30
N GLN A 290 14.13 -49.58 -34.03
CA GLN A 290 14.73 -50.82 -33.53
C GLN A 290 15.62 -50.55 -32.31
N MET A 291 16.51 -49.56 -32.39
CA MET A 291 17.39 -49.20 -31.29
C MET A 291 16.64 -48.81 -30.01
N ILE A 292 15.59 -47.99 -30.12
CA ILE A 292 14.77 -47.60 -28.97
C ILE A 292 14.01 -48.83 -28.42
N SER A 293 13.53 -49.71 -29.29
CA SER A 293 12.78 -50.91 -28.89
C SER A 293 13.64 -52.00 -28.24
N GLU A 294 14.90 -52.11 -28.66
CA GLU A 294 15.88 -53.09 -28.15
C GLU A 294 16.66 -52.57 -26.94
N TRP A 295 16.42 -51.31 -26.52
CA TRP A 295 17.14 -50.68 -25.43
C TRP A 295 16.88 -51.36 -24.08
N ASP A 296 17.93 -51.50 -23.26
CA ASP A 296 17.82 -52.10 -21.93
C ASP A 296 17.14 -51.14 -20.94
N MET A 297 15.92 -51.51 -20.54
CA MET A 297 15.14 -50.74 -19.58
C MET A 297 15.74 -50.79 -18.17
N GLU A 298 16.47 -51.83 -17.79
CA GLU A 298 17.09 -51.92 -16.46
C GLU A 298 18.16 -50.84 -16.25
N GLU A 299 18.90 -50.48 -17.31
CA GLU A 299 19.87 -49.39 -17.28
C GLU A 299 19.19 -48.04 -17.12
N THR A 300 18.09 -47.81 -17.85
CA THR A 300 17.30 -46.57 -17.73
C THR A 300 16.72 -46.42 -16.32
N GLU A 301 16.22 -47.49 -15.71
CA GLU A 301 15.64 -47.45 -14.36
C GLU A 301 16.68 -47.10 -13.29
N LYS A 302 17.90 -47.66 -13.38
CA LYS A 302 19.02 -47.30 -12.49
C LYS A 302 19.38 -45.82 -12.62
N LEU A 303 19.47 -45.32 -13.86
CA LEU A 303 19.79 -43.91 -14.12
C LEU A 303 18.67 -42.98 -13.62
N LEU A 304 17.40 -43.33 -13.83
CA LEU A 304 16.25 -42.55 -13.34
C LEU A 304 16.26 -42.41 -11.81
N VAL A 305 16.59 -43.48 -11.07
CA VAL A 305 16.74 -43.41 -9.61
C VAL A 305 17.86 -42.44 -9.22
N THR A 306 19.01 -42.49 -9.88
CA THR A 306 20.10 -41.54 -9.58
C THR A 306 19.75 -40.09 -9.91
N LEU A 307 18.99 -39.86 -10.99
CA LEU A 307 18.51 -38.54 -11.39
C LEU A 307 17.45 -38.02 -10.40
N SER A 308 16.52 -38.86 -9.95
CA SER A 308 15.50 -38.48 -8.97
C SER A 308 16.14 -38.12 -7.62
N GLU A 309 17.08 -38.93 -7.13
CA GLU A 309 17.82 -38.62 -5.91
C GLU A 309 18.60 -37.31 -6.00
N ARG A 310 19.19 -37.01 -7.17
CA ARG A 310 19.89 -35.73 -7.40
C ARG A 310 18.93 -34.55 -7.37
N ARG A 311 17.78 -34.66 -8.04
CA ARG A 311 16.73 -33.63 -8.04
C ARG A 311 16.18 -33.39 -6.64
N GLU A 312 15.87 -34.45 -5.91
CA GLU A 312 15.40 -34.37 -4.53
C GLU A 312 16.41 -33.68 -3.62
N LYS A 313 17.71 -33.98 -3.75
CA LYS A 313 18.78 -33.29 -3.02
C LYS A 313 18.86 -31.81 -3.36
N GLN A 314 18.71 -31.43 -4.64
CA GLN A 314 18.70 -30.02 -5.05
C GLN A 314 17.47 -29.29 -4.48
N ILE A 315 16.28 -29.87 -4.61
CA ILE A 315 15.03 -29.30 -4.06
C ILE A 315 15.13 -29.17 -2.54
N ALA A 316 15.66 -30.18 -1.85
CA ALA A 316 15.83 -30.15 -0.40
C ALA A 316 16.83 -29.07 0.04
N LEU A 317 17.94 -28.90 -0.68
CA LEU A 317 18.92 -27.86 -0.41
C LEU A 317 18.34 -26.46 -0.66
N ASP A 318 17.49 -26.30 -1.68
CA ASP A 318 16.80 -25.04 -1.97
C ASP A 318 15.78 -24.69 -0.91
N ALA A 319 14.99 -25.69 -0.49
CA ALA A 319 14.04 -25.55 0.59
C ALA A 319 14.75 -25.17 1.89
N ALA A 320 15.87 -25.83 2.21
CA ALA A 320 16.68 -25.53 3.39
C ALA A 320 17.23 -24.09 3.36
N ARG A 321 17.72 -23.60 2.20
CA ARG A 321 18.19 -22.21 2.08
C ARG A 321 17.07 -21.20 2.19
N LYS A 322 15.94 -21.43 1.52
CA LYS A 322 14.75 -20.58 1.68
C LYS A 322 14.28 -20.54 3.13
N GLN A 323 14.42 -21.66 3.84
CA GLN A 323 14.16 -21.74 5.27
C GLN A 323 15.16 -20.88 6.06
N GLU A 324 16.46 -21.04 5.83
CA GLU A 324 17.51 -20.22 6.46
C GLU A 324 17.31 -18.72 6.21
N GLU A 325 16.97 -18.31 4.97
CA GLU A 325 16.67 -16.91 4.64
C GLU A 325 15.45 -16.38 5.40
N LYS A 326 14.41 -17.20 5.59
CA LYS A 326 13.25 -16.83 6.42
C LYS A 326 13.65 -16.73 7.89
N ASP A 327 14.45 -17.67 8.38
CA ASP A 327 14.91 -17.70 9.77
C ASP A 327 15.75 -16.45 10.10
N LEU A 328 16.58 -15.98 9.17
CA LEU A 328 17.32 -14.72 9.29
C LEU A 328 16.39 -13.50 9.37
N VAL A 329 15.34 -13.46 8.54
CA VAL A 329 14.34 -12.36 8.60
C VAL A 329 13.57 -12.42 9.92
N ILE A 330 13.23 -13.60 10.42
CA ILE A 330 12.57 -13.79 11.72
C ILE A 330 13.46 -13.27 12.85
N GLN A 331 14.75 -13.63 12.87
CA GLN A 331 15.71 -13.11 13.84
C GLN A 331 15.81 -11.59 13.79
N CYS A 332 15.85 -11.01 12.59
CA CYS A 332 15.84 -9.55 12.42
C CYS A 332 14.56 -8.90 12.97
N ILE A 333 13.40 -9.53 12.79
CA ILE A 333 12.12 -9.07 13.38
C ILE A 333 12.21 -9.11 14.91
N GLU A 334 12.74 -10.17 15.50
CA GLU A 334 12.90 -10.27 16.96
C GLU A 334 13.80 -9.18 17.53
N GLU A 335 14.92 -8.87 16.86
CA GLU A 335 15.79 -7.76 17.23
C GLU A 335 15.08 -6.40 17.12
N LEU A 336 14.36 -6.15 16.02
CA LEU A 336 13.58 -4.93 15.82
C LEU A 336 12.44 -4.79 16.82
N GLU A 337 11.82 -5.88 17.26
CA GLU A 337 10.82 -5.88 18.32
C GLU A 337 11.43 -5.46 19.67
N GLN A 338 12.62 -5.97 20.00
CA GLN A 338 13.35 -5.56 21.20
C GLN A 338 13.72 -4.08 21.16
N GLU A 339 14.23 -3.60 20.03
CA GLU A 339 14.53 -2.18 19.82
C GLU A 339 13.28 -1.30 19.94
N TYR A 340 12.17 -1.70 19.31
CA TYR A 340 10.90 -0.99 19.42
C TYR A 340 10.40 -0.94 20.86
N ASN A 341 10.46 -2.04 21.60
CA ASN A 341 10.07 -2.09 23.00
C ASN A 341 10.94 -1.18 23.89
N ALA A 342 12.25 -1.12 23.62
CA ALA A 342 13.16 -0.20 24.31
C ALA A 342 12.80 1.27 24.04
N LYS A 343 12.51 1.63 22.78
CA LYS A 343 12.08 2.98 22.40
C LYS A 343 10.70 3.33 22.96
N GLN A 344 9.79 2.37 23.04
CA GLN A 344 8.50 2.57 23.67
C GLN A 344 8.61 2.83 25.18
N LEU A 345 9.58 2.20 25.84
CA LEU A 345 9.89 2.50 27.25
C LEU A 345 10.49 3.90 27.42
N GLU A 346 11.39 4.34 26.53
CA GLU A 346 11.93 5.71 26.51
C GLU A 346 10.80 6.74 26.32
N LEU A 347 9.88 6.49 25.39
CA LEU A 347 8.71 7.31 25.14
C LEU A 347 7.83 7.43 26.40
N SER A 348 7.56 6.32 27.07
CA SER A 348 6.79 6.29 28.32
C SER A 348 7.44 7.12 29.42
N LYS A 349 8.77 7.01 29.59
CA LYS A 349 9.53 7.82 30.55
C LYS A 349 9.48 9.32 30.21
N ALA A 350 9.61 9.67 28.93
CA ALA A 350 9.50 11.06 28.49
C ALA A 350 8.10 11.65 28.77
N HIS A 351 7.05 10.85 28.56
CA HIS A 351 5.68 11.24 28.94
C HIS A 351 5.53 11.48 30.44
N GLN A 352 6.04 10.57 31.28
CA GLN A 352 5.99 10.72 32.74
C GLN A 352 6.75 11.94 33.23
N GLU A 353 7.93 12.22 32.67
CA GLU A 353 8.71 13.41 33.02
C GLU A 353 7.99 14.70 32.61
N LEU A 354 7.39 14.73 31.41
CA LEU A 354 6.59 15.89 30.98
C LEU A 354 5.41 16.13 31.92
N GLU A 355 4.63 15.08 32.24
CA GLU A 355 3.52 15.19 33.20
C GLU A 355 3.99 15.66 34.57
N LYS A 356 5.14 15.17 35.04
CA LYS A 356 5.75 15.62 36.30
C LYS A 356 6.09 17.10 36.25
N ARG A 357 6.70 17.61 35.17
CA ARG A 357 7.03 19.04 35.01
C ARG A 357 5.79 19.93 34.93
N ILE A 358 4.74 19.45 34.26
CA ILE A 358 3.45 20.14 34.21
C ILE A 358 2.84 20.21 35.63
N ASN A 359 2.82 19.10 36.36
CA ASN A 359 2.31 19.05 37.73
C ASN A 359 3.14 19.95 38.70
N GLU A 360 4.46 19.98 38.55
CA GLU A 360 5.33 20.89 39.31
C GLU A 360 5.01 22.36 38.99
N HIS A 361 4.77 22.71 37.73
CA HIS A 361 4.35 24.05 37.34
C HIS A 361 2.98 24.41 37.92
N ASP A 362 1.99 23.52 37.76
CA ASP A 362 0.63 23.74 38.22
C ASP A 362 0.57 23.91 39.74
N THR A 363 1.32 23.10 40.51
CA THR A 363 1.41 23.26 41.98
C THR A 363 1.98 24.62 42.36
N LEU A 364 3.10 25.03 41.77
CA LEU A 364 3.71 26.34 42.03
C LEU A 364 2.79 27.52 41.66
N VAL A 365 2.00 27.38 40.59
CA VAL A 365 0.99 28.37 40.18
C VAL A 365 -0.14 28.43 41.21
N THR A 366 -0.65 27.28 41.67
CA THR A 366 -1.71 27.24 42.68
C THR A 366 -1.27 27.80 44.04
N GLU A 367 0.00 27.60 44.42
CA GLU A 367 0.59 28.13 45.65
C GLU A 367 0.97 29.62 45.55
N GLY A 368 0.87 30.23 44.37
CA GLY A 368 1.07 31.67 44.17
C GLY A 368 2.54 32.12 44.20
N HIS A 369 3.47 31.24 43.84
CA HIS A 369 4.89 31.57 43.79
C HIS A 369 5.23 32.60 42.70
N GLN A 370 6.15 33.54 42.98
CA GLN A 370 6.45 34.71 42.12
C GLN A 370 7.37 34.42 40.92
N ARG A 371 7.94 33.20 40.78
CA ARG A 371 8.91 32.85 39.73
C ARG A 371 8.53 31.57 38.97
N THR A 372 7.25 31.43 38.60
CA THR A 372 6.77 30.30 37.78
C THR A 372 7.36 30.33 36.35
N ASP A 373 7.80 31.49 35.87
CA ASP A 373 8.42 31.66 34.54
C ASP A 373 9.68 30.79 34.33
N LEU A 374 10.37 30.38 35.40
CA LEU A 374 11.57 29.53 35.33
C LEU A 374 11.26 28.05 35.04
N THR A 375 10.02 27.62 35.25
CA THR A 375 9.59 26.24 35.02
C THR A 375 9.10 26.00 33.58
N ILE A 376 8.74 27.07 32.86
CA ILE A 376 8.30 27.00 31.46
C ILE A 376 9.41 26.45 30.53
N PRO A 377 10.67 26.90 30.62
CA PRO A 377 11.75 26.30 29.84
C PRO A 377 11.94 24.81 30.11
N ALA A 378 11.80 24.37 31.37
CA ALA A 378 11.91 22.95 31.72
C ALA A 378 10.78 22.10 31.13
N ILE A 379 9.57 22.66 31.01
CA ILE A 379 8.45 22.02 30.28
C ILE A 379 8.79 21.95 28.79
N GLN A 380 9.26 23.05 28.19
CA GLN A 380 9.63 23.08 26.76
C GLN A 380 10.75 22.09 26.42
N ASP A 381 11.75 21.96 27.29
CA ASP A 381 12.83 20.97 27.14
C ASP A 381 12.27 19.53 27.24
N ALA A 382 11.33 19.28 28.17
CA ALA A 382 10.67 17.98 28.30
C ALA A 382 9.73 17.67 27.11
N GLU A 383 9.04 18.67 26.58
CA GLU A 383 8.23 18.57 25.34
C GLU A 383 9.13 18.22 24.14
N GLY A 384 10.27 18.90 23.97
CA GLY A 384 11.23 18.60 22.92
C GLY A 384 11.80 17.18 23.02
N ASN A 385 12.14 16.73 24.22
CA ASN A 385 12.59 15.35 24.44
C ASN A 385 11.50 14.31 24.12
N LEU A 386 10.24 14.63 24.44
CA LEU A 386 9.09 13.78 24.10
C LEU A 386 8.90 13.70 22.57
N GLU A 387 9.02 14.81 21.86
CA GLU A 387 8.92 14.83 20.40
C GLU A 387 10.02 13.97 19.74
N ILE A 388 11.26 14.08 20.22
CA ILE A 388 12.37 13.23 19.74
C ILE A 388 12.10 11.75 20.02
N ALA A 389 11.63 11.41 21.22
CA ALA A 389 11.29 10.03 21.59
C ALA A 389 10.15 9.47 20.72
N LYS A 390 9.14 10.28 20.39
CA LYS A 390 8.06 9.92 19.45
C LYS A 390 8.61 9.60 18.07
N LEU A 391 9.44 10.47 17.51
CA LEU A 391 10.04 10.25 16.20
C LEU A 391 10.86 8.96 16.14
N HIS A 392 11.65 8.66 17.17
CA HIS A 392 12.41 7.42 17.22
C HIS A 392 11.51 6.17 17.31
N ALA A 393 10.44 6.23 18.12
CA ALA A 393 9.49 5.13 18.23
C ALA A 393 8.71 4.89 16.92
N GLU A 394 8.35 5.96 16.20
CA GLU A 394 7.71 5.85 14.87
C GLU A 394 8.67 5.26 13.82
N GLN A 395 9.95 5.65 13.85
CA GLN A 395 10.95 5.11 12.93
C GLN A 395 11.21 3.61 13.16
N THR A 396 11.34 3.17 14.42
CA THR A 396 11.52 1.74 14.73
C THR A 396 10.28 0.93 14.41
N LEU A 397 9.08 1.47 14.67
CA LEU A 397 7.82 0.88 14.22
C LEU A 397 7.82 0.68 12.70
N HIS A 398 8.17 1.70 11.92
CA HIS A 398 8.18 1.60 10.46
C HIS A 398 9.16 0.53 9.97
N LYS A 399 10.35 0.41 10.58
CA LYS A 399 11.32 -0.65 10.28
C LYS A 399 10.77 -2.05 10.59
N LEU A 400 10.18 -2.23 11.77
CA LEU A 400 9.55 -3.48 12.20
C LEU A 400 8.43 -3.89 11.24
N GLN A 401 7.58 -2.93 10.88
CA GLN A 401 6.47 -3.13 9.95
C GLN A 401 6.94 -3.51 8.54
N ALA A 402 8.03 -2.89 8.05
CA ALA A 402 8.64 -3.23 6.77
C ALA A 402 9.22 -4.66 6.76
N ALA A 403 9.93 -5.06 7.84
CA ALA A 403 10.48 -6.41 7.96
C ALA A 403 9.37 -7.48 8.02
N ARG A 404 8.28 -7.22 8.76
CA ARG A 404 7.10 -8.10 8.78
C ARG A 404 6.40 -8.20 7.42
N LEU A 405 6.37 -7.11 6.66
CA LEU A 405 5.84 -7.13 5.29
C LEU A 405 6.70 -8.02 4.38
N GLU A 406 8.02 -7.94 4.48
CA GLU A 406 8.94 -8.77 3.69
C GLU A 406 8.74 -10.27 3.97
N LEU A 407 8.62 -10.66 5.24
CA LEU A 407 8.31 -12.04 5.62
C LEU A 407 6.96 -12.51 5.04
N ARG A 408 5.97 -11.60 4.99
CA ARG A 408 4.65 -11.89 4.41
C ARG A 408 4.73 -12.09 2.90
N GLU A 409 5.44 -11.23 2.18
CA GLU A 409 5.59 -11.37 0.73
C GLU A 409 6.34 -12.65 0.36
N LYS A 410 7.37 -13.02 1.15
CA LYS A 410 8.08 -14.30 1.01
C LYS A 410 7.16 -15.50 1.28
N SER A 411 6.34 -15.47 2.33
CA SER A 411 5.43 -16.58 2.66
C SER A 411 4.23 -16.72 1.72
N VAL A 412 3.73 -15.63 1.13
CA VAL A 412 2.65 -15.68 0.12
C VAL A 412 3.11 -16.40 -1.16
N GLN A 413 4.38 -16.28 -1.55
CA GLN A 413 4.93 -16.98 -2.73
C GLN A 413 4.99 -18.50 -2.54
N ASP A 414 5.19 -18.99 -1.32
CA ASP A 414 5.27 -20.43 -1.04
C ASP A 414 3.91 -21.12 -0.91
N VAL A 415 2.85 -20.34 -0.64
CA VAL A 415 1.52 -20.86 -0.24
C VAL A 415 0.48 -20.75 -1.36
N ALA A 416 0.86 -20.33 -2.56
CA ALA A 416 -0.02 -20.33 -3.74
C ALA A 416 -0.61 -21.73 -4.10
N GLY A 417 -0.15 -22.80 -3.43
CA GLY A 417 -0.70 -24.17 -3.52
C GLY A 417 -1.66 -24.62 -2.41
N GLU A 418 -1.81 -23.90 -1.29
CA GLU A 418 -2.62 -24.36 -0.13
C GLU A 418 -3.80 -23.43 0.20
N GLY A 419 -4.94 -23.69 -0.45
CA GLY A 419 -6.30 -23.65 0.13
C GLY A 419 -6.71 -22.49 1.05
N GLY A 420 -6.41 -21.24 0.72
CA GLY A 420 -6.95 -20.08 1.43
C GLY A 420 -7.06 -18.87 0.51
N PHE A 421 -8.17 -18.12 0.59
CA PHE A 421 -8.42 -16.98 -0.28
C PHE A 421 -7.76 -15.71 0.25
N GLY A 422 -7.04 -15.00 -0.61
CA GLY A 422 -6.41 -13.72 -0.30
C GLY A 422 -5.28 -13.78 0.72
N VAL A 423 -5.06 -12.66 1.42
CA VAL A 423 -3.91 -12.50 2.32
C VAL A 423 -4.14 -13.24 3.62
N LYS A 424 -3.24 -14.16 3.96
CA LYS A 424 -3.23 -14.85 5.25
C LYS A 424 -2.63 -13.94 6.33
N ALA A 425 -3.29 -13.82 7.48
CA ALA A 425 -2.83 -13.00 8.61
C ALA A 425 -3.16 -13.66 9.96
N ASN A 426 -2.27 -13.52 10.94
CA ASN A 426 -2.57 -13.87 12.33
C ASN A 426 -3.38 -12.74 12.98
N ILE A 427 -4.16 -13.04 14.02
CA ILE A 427 -4.95 -12.07 14.79
C ILE A 427 -4.07 -10.95 15.36
N LYS A 428 -2.85 -11.27 15.80
CA LYS A 428 -1.89 -10.28 16.29
C LYS A 428 -1.50 -9.25 15.21
N GLU A 429 -1.50 -9.66 13.95
CA GLU A 429 -1.15 -8.84 12.79
C GLU A 429 -2.35 -8.13 12.18
N LEU A 430 -3.58 -8.49 12.59
CA LEU A 430 -4.79 -7.96 11.96
C LEU A 430 -4.88 -6.45 12.11
N GLU A 431 -4.40 -5.87 13.22
CA GLU A 431 -4.32 -4.41 13.37
C GLU A 431 -3.47 -3.76 12.27
N GLU A 432 -2.33 -4.40 11.95
CA GLU A 432 -1.37 -3.92 10.98
C GLU A 432 -1.90 -4.04 9.53
N VAL A 433 -2.51 -5.17 9.22
CA VAL A 433 -3.05 -5.45 7.87
C VAL A 433 -4.34 -4.68 7.61
N LEU A 434 -5.28 -4.67 8.57
CA LEU A 434 -6.63 -4.17 8.37
C LEU A 434 -6.79 -2.69 8.72
N MET A 435 -6.21 -2.25 9.85
CA MET A 435 -6.41 -0.88 10.35
C MET A 435 -5.38 0.09 9.78
N ARG A 436 -4.11 -0.35 9.73
CA ARG A 436 -2.99 0.48 9.27
C ARG A 436 -2.71 0.33 7.77
N ASP A 437 -3.22 -0.72 7.13
CA ASP A 437 -2.99 -1.06 5.72
C ASP A 437 -1.50 -0.96 5.34
N ILE A 438 -0.64 -1.66 6.10
CA ILE A 438 0.81 -1.63 5.85
C ILE A 438 1.09 -2.16 4.44
N GLY A 439 1.78 -1.35 3.63
CA GLY A 439 2.02 -1.62 2.22
C GLY A 439 0.88 -1.17 1.29
N ASN A 440 -0.12 -0.45 1.80
CA ASN A 440 -1.26 0.12 1.06
C ASN A 440 -2.02 -0.89 0.19
N LYS A 441 -1.96 -2.19 0.49
CA LYS A 441 -2.48 -3.24 -0.39
C LYS A 441 -4.01 -3.17 -0.50
N ILE A 442 -4.71 -2.88 0.59
CA ILE A 442 -6.18 -2.71 0.57
C ILE A 442 -6.53 -1.48 -0.27
N LYS A 443 -5.84 -0.36 -0.03
CA LYS A 443 -6.07 0.88 -0.77
C LYS A 443 -5.76 0.76 -2.27
N GLU A 444 -4.65 0.13 -2.63
CA GLU A 444 -4.24 -0.14 -4.02
C GLU A 444 -5.21 -1.10 -4.72
N SER A 445 -5.77 -2.07 -4.00
CA SER A 445 -6.77 -2.99 -4.57
C SER A 445 -8.06 -2.27 -5.00
N GLY A 446 -8.35 -1.10 -4.40
CA GLY A 446 -9.61 -0.38 -4.61
C GLY A 446 -10.84 -1.04 -3.98
N LYS A 447 -10.71 -2.24 -3.41
CA LYS A 447 -11.79 -3.01 -2.79
C LYS A 447 -11.89 -2.73 -1.29
N TRP A 448 -13.03 -3.03 -0.69
CA TRP A 448 -13.20 -3.05 0.76
C TRP A 448 -12.69 -4.37 1.34
N PRO A 449 -12.21 -4.43 2.59
CA PRO A 449 -11.75 -5.68 3.19
C PRO A 449 -12.90 -6.62 3.58
N MET A 450 -12.70 -7.92 3.36
CA MET A 450 -13.52 -9.01 3.92
C MET A 450 -12.62 -9.96 4.69
N ILE A 451 -13.02 -10.30 5.92
CA ILE A 451 -12.26 -11.15 6.82
C ILE A 451 -12.94 -12.51 6.92
N ILE A 452 -12.17 -13.55 6.62
CA ILE A 452 -12.56 -14.95 6.79
C ILE A 452 -11.90 -15.44 8.07
N ASP A 453 -12.69 -15.65 9.12
CA ASP A 453 -12.22 -16.12 10.43
C ASP A 453 -13.04 -17.30 10.94
N PRO A 454 -12.64 -18.55 10.60
CA PRO A 454 -13.31 -19.74 11.11
C PRO A 454 -13.24 -19.87 12.63
N SER A 455 -12.21 -19.30 13.28
CA SER A 455 -12.02 -19.36 14.74
C SER A 455 -13.00 -18.47 15.50
N GLY A 456 -13.50 -17.41 14.86
CA GLY A 456 -14.38 -16.40 15.44
C GLY A 456 -13.71 -15.45 16.44
N GLN A 457 -12.39 -15.53 16.64
CA GLN A 457 -11.65 -14.66 17.55
C GLN A 457 -11.61 -13.20 17.07
N VAL A 458 -11.68 -12.95 15.76
CA VAL A 458 -11.72 -11.60 15.19
C VAL A 458 -13.00 -10.86 15.56
N SER A 459 -14.12 -11.56 15.69
CA SER A 459 -15.37 -10.94 16.16
C SER A 459 -15.19 -10.29 17.55
N ILE A 460 -14.42 -10.93 18.43
CA ILE A 460 -14.08 -10.43 19.76
C ILE A 460 -13.10 -9.26 19.62
N PHE A 461 -12.03 -9.45 18.85
CA PHE A 461 -11.04 -8.41 18.60
C PHE A 461 -11.68 -7.10 18.11
N LEU A 462 -12.53 -7.15 17.08
CA LEU A 462 -13.16 -5.95 16.51
C LEU A 462 -14.14 -5.28 17.48
N LYS A 463 -14.86 -6.05 18.32
CA LYS A 463 -15.76 -5.51 19.34
C LYS A 463 -15.03 -4.75 20.46
N TYR A 464 -13.83 -5.18 20.84
CA TYR A 464 -13.00 -4.49 21.82
C TYR A 464 -12.14 -3.38 21.22
N ARG A 465 -12.11 -3.25 19.89
CA ARG A 465 -11.55 -2.11 19.19
C ARG A 465 -12.64 -1.06 18.94
N ASP A 466 -12.18 0.14 18.63
CA ASP A 466 -13.04 1.29 18.39
C ASP A 466 -13.68 1.23 16.98
N THR A 467 -14.52 0.23 16.75
CA THR A 467 -15.23 -0.03 15.49
C THR A 467 -16.75 0.04 15.68
N ASN A 468 -17.47 0.38 14.61
CA ASN A 468 -18.93 0.34 14.60
C ASN A 468 -19.38 -1.03 14.13
N TYR A 469 -19.69 -1.90 15.10
CA TYR A 469 -19.95 -3.32 14.88
C TYR A 469 -21.45 -3.64 14.77
N THR A 470 -21.84 -4.20 13.64
CA THR A 470 -23.21 -4.65 13.33
C THR A 470 -23.22 -6.16 13.16
N ASP A 471 -23.92 -6.86 14.05
CA ASP A 471 -24.11 -8.32 13.98
C ASP A 471 -25.44 -8.60 13.29
N MET A 472 -25.42 -9.29 12.15
CA MET A 472 -26.62 -9.54 11.35
C MET A 472 -27.66 -10.43 12.05
N PHE A 473 -27.26 -11.18 13.09
CA PHE A 473 -28.18 -12.04 13.84
C PHE A 473 -28.87 -11.30 14.99
N ILE A 474 -28.43 -10.09 15.32
CA ILE A 474 -29.04 -9.29 16.39
C ILE A 474 -30.02 -8.29 15.76
N SER A 475 -31.32 -8.54 15.94
CA SER A 475 -32.40 -7.69 15.38
C SER A 475 -32.23 -6.19 15.67
N LYS A 476 -31.80 -5.84 16.89
CA LYS A 476 -31.54 -4.44 17.26
C LYS A 476 -30.46 -3.76 16.41
N HIS A 477 -29.48 -4.53 15.92
CA HIS A 477 -28.39 -4.01 15.09
C HIS A 477 -28.81 -3.82 13.63
N THR A 478 -29.85 -4.54 13.17
CA THR A 478 -30.35 -4.47 11.80
C THR A 478 -31.52 -3.50 11.62
N GLU A 479 -32.00 -2.87 12.71
CA GLU A 479 -33.00 -1.81 12.66
C GLU A 479 -32.50 -0.60 11.84
N PRO A 480 -33.32 -0.02 10.94
CA PRO A 480 -32.86 1.04 10.03
C PRO A 480 -32.23 2.25 10.73
N GLU A 481 -32.79 2.71 11.85
CA GLU A 481 -32.21 3.84 12.60
C GLU A 481 -30.86 3.50 13.24
N THR A 482 -30.73 2.30 13.78
CA THR A 482 -29.47 1.84 14.40
C THR A 482 -28.37 1.74 13.35
N VAL A 483 -28.68 1.15 12.19
CA VAL A 483 -27.75 1.05 11.06
C VAL A 483 -27.35 2.43 10.54
N ARG A 484 -28.33 3.33 10.38
CA ARG A 484 -28.09 4.71 9.93
C ARG A 484 -27.15 5.46 10.87
N LEU A 485 -27.41 5.41 12.17
CA LEU A 485 -26.58 6.07 13.18
C LEU A 485 -25.19 5.45 13.29
N ALA A 486 -25.08 4.12 13.21
CA ALA A 486 -23.80 3.41 13.18
C ALA A 486 -22.97 3.82 11.95
N LEU A 487 -23.59 3.92 10.77
CA LEU A 487 -22.92 4.38 9.55
C LEU A 487 -22.49 5.85 9.65
N LEU A 488 -23.36 6.74 10.14
CA LEU A 488 -23.03 8.15 10.35
C LEU A 488 -21.90 8.33 11.36
N GLY A 489 -21.91 7.56 12.46
CA GLY A 489 -20.82 7.53 13.43
C GLY A 489 -19.51 7.08 12.79
N ALA A 490 -19.55 6.06 11.92
CA ALA A 490 -18.37 5.52 11.27
C ALA A 490 -17.76 6.56 10.33
N LEU A 491 -18.59 7.21 9.51
CA LEU A 491 -18.18 8.27 8.60
C LEU A 491 -17.63 9.50 9.34
N ARG A 492 -18.31 9.94 10.41
CA ARG A 492 -17.89 11.11 11.20
C ARG A 492 -16.50 10.94 11.81
N PHE A 493 -16.22 9.75 12.36
CA PHE A 493 -14.96 9.48 13.02
C PHE A 493 -13.90 8.84 12.11
N GLY A 494 -14.25 8.47 10.87
CA GLY A 494 -13.34 7.71 10.00
C GLY A 494 -13.06 6.31 10.52
N LYS A 495 -14.05 5.70 11.16
CA LYS A 495 -13.96 4.37 11.77
C LYS A 495 -14.48 3.30 10.82
N MET A 496 -14.15 2.07 11.15
CA MET A 496 -14.66 0.91 10.44
C MET A 496 -16.13 0.69 10.73
N PHE A 497 -16.90 0.44 9.68
CA PHE A 497 -18.24 -0.10 9.77
C PHE A 497 -18.18 -1.60 9.49
N VAL A 498 -18.23 -2.40 10.56
CA VAL A 498 -18.05 -3.84 10.51
C VAL A 498 -19.42 -4.52 10.44
N ILE A 499 -19.61 -5.37 9.43
CA ILE A 499 -20.81 -6.19 9.26
C ILE A 499 -20.41 -7.65 9.47
N ASP A 500 -20.88 -8.26 10.55
CA ASP A 500 -20.64 -9.66 10.86
C ASP A 500 -21.80 -10.52 10.35
N MET A 501 -21.51 -11.34 9.35
CA MET A 501 -22.42 -12.32 8.76
C MET A 501 -22.33 -13.68 9.45
N ARG A 502 -21.40 -13.85 10.40
CA ARG A 502 -21.09 -15.12 11.05
C ARG A 502 -20.85 -16.23 10.02
N ASP A 503 -21.38 -17.42 10.29
CA ASP A 503 -21.22 -18.66 9.55
C ASP A 503 -22.20 -18.83 8.37
N VAL A 504 -23.00 -17.81 8.03
CA VAL A 504 -23.99 -17.87 6.95
C VAL A 504 -23.78 -16.71 5.98
N ASP A 505 -23.95 -16.95 4.67
CA ASP A 505 -23.99 -15.86 3.70
C ASP A 505 -25.29 -15.06 3.85
N MET A 506 -25.16 -13.87 4.44
CA MET A 506 -26.25 -12.93 4.66
C MET A 506 -26.13 -11.69 3.76
N TRP A 507 -25.32 -11.76 2.70
CA TRP A 507 -24.98 -10.58 1.90
C TRP A 507 -26.19 -9.92 1.23
N TYR A 508 -27.15 -10.74 0.76
CA TYR A 508 -28.41 -10.23 0.23
C TYR A 508 -29.19 -9.44 1.28
N GLN A 509 -29.27 -9.95 2.50
CA GLN A 509 -29.96 -9.32 3.63
C GLN A 509 -29.24 -8.04 4.08
N VAL A 510 -27.91 -7.98 3.99
CA VAL A 510 -27.13 -6.75 4.21
C VAL A 510 -27.54 -5.68 3.20
N GLY A 511 -27.72 -6.04 1.94
CA GLY A 511 -28.24 -5.13 0.91
C GLY A 511 -29.64 -4.60 1.25
N VAL A 512 -30.57 -5.50 1.59
CA VAL A 512 -31.93 -5.11 2.00
C VAL A 512 -31.92 -4.19 3.23
N MET A 513 -31.09 -4.50 4.23
CA MET A 513 -30.95 -3.70 5.44
C MET A 513 -30.47 -2.27 5.14
N LEU A 514 -29.46 -2.11 4.28
CA LEU A 514 -28.95 -0.79 3.90
C LEU A 514 -29.95 -0.03 3.02
N ASP A 515 -30.65 -0.71 2.11
CA ASP A 515 -31.66 -0.10 1.25
C ASP A 515 -32.91 0.37 2.02
N GLN A 516 -33.23 -0.26 3.16
CA GLN A 516 -34.27 0.23 4.07
C GLN A 516 -33.92 1.58 4.72
N VAL A 517 -32.63 1.90 4.88
CA VAL A 517 -32.20 3.22 5.35
C VAL A 517 -32.35 4.25 4.24
N GLN A 518 -31.80 3.94 3.07
CA GLN A 518 -31.89 4.75 1.87
C GLN A 518 -31.69 3.85 0.64
N PRO A 519 -32.55 3.93 -0.39
CA PRO A 519 -32.42 3.07 -1.55
C PRO A 519 -31.10 3.32 -2.30
N GLY A 520 -30.39 2.25 -2.64
CA GLY A 520 -29.11 2.31 -3.36
C GLY A 520 -27.91 2.61 -2.45
N LEU A 521 -28.08 2.57 -1.13
CA LEU A 521 -27.03 2.91 -0.17
C LEU A 521 -25.85 1.94 -0.25
N LEU A 522 -26.10 0.64 -0.38
CA LEU A 522 -25.02 -0.35 -0.50
C LEU A 522 -24.13 -0.07 -1.72
N ALA A 523 -24.74 0.18 -2.89
CA ALA A 523 -24.00 0.49 -4.11
C ALA A 523 -23.17 1.78 -3.95
N SER A 524 -23.72 2.80 -3.28
CA SER A 524 -23.01 4.04 -2.98
C SER A 524 -21.84 3.87 -2.00
N ILE A 525 -21.91 2.90 -1.09
CA ILE A 525 -20.82 2.57 -0.16
C ILE A 525 -19.74 1.78 -0.89
N LEU A 526 -20.11 0.74 -1.66
CA LEU A 526 -19.17 -0.08 -2.41
C LEU A 526 -18.35 0.73 -3.41
N SER A 527 -18.99 1.66 -4.13
CA SER A 527 -18.33 2.59 -5.06
C SER A 527 -17.58 3.74 -4.40
N ARG A 528 -17.63 3.87 -3.07
CA ARG A 528 -17.10 5.02 -2.30
C ARG A 528 -17.76 6.37 -2.61
N ASP A 529 -18.79 6.39 -3.45
CA ASP A 529 -19.53 7.59 -3.87
C ASP A 529 -20.17 8.34 -2.70
N ILE A 530 -20.49 7.66 -1.60
CA ILE A 530 -21.13 8.28 -0.43
C ILE A 530 -20.25 9.37 0.21
N MET A 531 -18.93 9.27 0.06
CA MET A 531 -17.96 10.24 0.58
C MET A 531 -17.80 11.44 -0.36
N VAL A 532 -18.02 11.24 -1.67
CA VAL A 532 -17.83 12.25 -2.71
C VAL A 532 -18.98 13.27 -2.67
N GLY A 533 -18.63 14.55 -2.53
CA GLY A 533 -19.62 15.63 -2.51
C GLY A 533 -20.52 15.63 -1.27
N GLU A 534 -20.05 15.03 -0.17
CA GLU A 534 -20.74 14.99 1.12
C GLU A 534 -22.13 14.32 1.07
N LYS A 535 -22.34 13.37 0.15
CA LYS A 535 -23.62 12.66 0.00
C LYS A 535 -24.09 11.98 1.29
N TYR A 536 -23.16 11.57 2.17
CA TYR A 536 -23.49 11.04 3.49
C TYR A 536 -24.38 11.96 4.35
N LEU A 537 -24.40 13.27 4.10
CA LEU A 537 -25.29 14.20 4.82
C LEU A 537 -26.78 13.94 4.52
N SER A 538 -27.13 13.22 3.44
CA SER A 538 -28.52 12.80 3.18
C SER A 538 -29.05 11.85 4.25
N LEU A 539 -28.17 11.19 4.99
CA LEU A 539 -28.53 10.29 6.09
C LEU A 539 -28.87 11.04 7.39
N VAL A 540 -28.49 12.32 7.51
CA VAL A 540 -28.77 13.14 8.70
C VAL A 540 -30.21 13.63 8.66
N ARG A 541 -30.92 13.47 9.78
CA ARG A 541 -32.32 13.86 9.93
C ARG A 541 -32.47 15.10 10.80
N PRO A 542 -33.54 15.90 10.63
CA PRO A 542 -33.76 17.13 11.40
C PRO A 542 -33.84 16.95 12.93
N GLY A 543 -34.13 15.73 13.40
CA GLY A 543 -34.21 15.40 14.83
C GLY A 543 -32.91 14.85 15.44
N ASP A 544 -31.86 14.70 14.63
CA ASP A 544 -30.56 14.23 15.13
C ASP A 544 -29.86 15.35 15.93
N GLY A 545 -29.04 14.99 16.92
CA GLY A 545 -28.36 15.94 17.79
C GLY A 545 -27.38 16.87 17.07
N GLU A 546 -26.96 17.96 17.72
CA GLU A 546 -25.98 18.94 17.18
C GLU A 546 -24.66 18.29 16.74
N GLU A 547 -24.36 17.11 17.27
CA GLU A 547 -23.20 16.31 16.94
C GLU A 547 -23.16 15.81 15.48
N TYR A 548 -24.29 15.74 14.78
CA TYR A 548 -24.38 15.37 13.35
C TYR A 548 -24.43 16.58 12.40
N GLN A 549 -24.13 17.78 12.89
CA GLN A 549 -23.96 18.94 12.03
C GLN A 549 -22.76 18.76 11.08
N LYS A 550 -22.87 19.34 9.87
CA LYS A 550 -21.84 19.28 8.83
C LYS A 550 -20.43 19.64 9.32
N VAL A 551 -20.30 20.59 10.25
CA VAL A 551 -19.01 21.04 10.81
C VAL A 551 -18.25 19.92 11.52
N ASN A 552 -18.96 18.91 12.04
CA ASN A 552 -18.36 17.80 12.78
C ASN A 552 -17.84 16.67 11.88
N PHE A 553 -18.08 16.73 10.57
CA PHE A 553 -17.55 15.80 9.58
C PHE A 553 -16.29 16.38 8.95
N MET A 554 -15.13 16.02 9.50
CA MET A 554 -13.83 16.44 8.95
C MET A 554 -13.47 15.60 7.73
N HIS A 555 -13.12 16.24 6.61
CA HIS A 555 -12.81 15.55 5.35
C HIS A 555 -11.75 14.45 5.50
N GLY A 556 -10.62 14.77 6.15
CA GLY A 556 -9.55 13.78 6.37
C GLY A 556 -9.90 12.63 7.32
N ARG A 557 -11.03 12.69 8.05
CA ARG A 557 -11.58 11.54 8.79
C ARG A 557 -12.54 10.74 7.93
N VAL A 558 -13.43 11.40 7.21
CA VAL A 558 -14.37 10.74 6.30
C VAL A 558 -13.62 9.87 5.28
N ASP A 559 -12.48 10.35 4.76
CA ASP A 559 -11.66 9.60 3.81
C ASP A 559 -11.05 8.31 4.39
N LYS A 560 -11.02 8.17 5.72
CA LYS A 560 -10.55 6.96 6.43
C LYS A 560 -11.67 5.96 6.71
N PHE A 561 -12.91 6.30 6.39
CA PHE A 561 -14.04 5.38 6.52
C PHE A 561 -13.76 4.07 5.78
N CYS A 562 -14.07 2.94 6.42
CA CYS A 562 -13.84 1.62 5.87
C CYS A 562 -15.04 0.71 6.12
N LEU A 563 -15.62 0.16 5.05
CA LEU A 563 -16.58 -0.94 5.16
C LEU A 563 -15.80 -2.24 5.35
N THR A 564 -16.18 -3.08 6.30
CA THR A 564 -15.53 -4.38 6.51
C THR A 564 -16.57 -5.45 6.75
N VAL A 565 -16.44 -6.56 6.04
CA VAL A 565 -17.32 -7.72 6.20
C VAL A 565 -16.58 -8.81 6.94
N LEU A 566 -17.20 -9.39 7.97
CA LEU A 566 -16.66 -10.52 8.73
C LEU A 566 -17.53 -11.76 8.46
N THR A 567 -16.87 -12.88 8.17
CA THR A 567 -17.54 -14.18 8.03
C THR A 567 -16.68 -15.29 8.66
N LYS A 568 -17.36 -16.31 9.20
CA LYS A 568 -16.77 -17.56 9.68
C LYS A 568 -16.76 -18.64 8.60
N MET A 569 -17.38 -18.39 7.45
CA MET A 569 -17.39 -19.33 6.33
C MET A 569 -15.98 -19.47 5.77
N SER A 570 -15.40 -20.67 5.83
CA SER A 570 -14.08 -20.94 5.25
C SER A 570 -14.05 -20.74 3.73
N TYR A 571 -15.20 -20.91 3.08
CA TYR A 571 -15.39 -20.77 1.63
C TYR A 571 -16.60 -19.87 1.35
N PRO A 572 -16.44 -18.54 1.42
CA PRO A 572 -17.52 -17.62 1.04
C PRO A 572 -17.75 -17.68 -0.48
N PRO A 573 -18.96 -17.32 -0.96
CA PRO A 573 -19.28 -17.33 -2.38
C PRO A 573 -18.32 -16.48 -3.23
N GLU A 574 -18.02 -16.95 -4.45
CA GLU A 574 -17.07 -16.31 -5.38
C GLU A 574 -17.41 -14.84 -5.66
N THR A 575 -18.71 -14.51 -5.71
CA THR A 575 -19.18 -13.13 -5.88
C THR A 575 -18.66 -12.18 -4.80
N LEU A 576 -18.47 -12.66 -3.57
CA LEU A 576 -17.89 -11.84 -2.49
C LEU A 576 -16.38 -11.72 -2.62
N LEU A 577 -15.69 -12.77 -3.06
CA LEU A 577 -14.25 -12.74 -3.32
C LEU A 577 -13.90 -11.74 -4.44
N ASP A 578 -14.80 -11.56 -5.42
CA ASP A 578 -14.63 -10.58 -6.48
C ASP A 578 -14.85 -9.13 -6.01
N ILE A 579 -15.79 -8.90 -5.08
CA ILE A 579 -16.13 -7.56 -4.61
C ILE A 579 -15.14 -7.06 -3.54
N PHE A 580 -14.64 -7.96 -2.69
CA PHE A 580 -13.84 -7.59 -1.52
C PHE A 580 -12.36 -7.99 -1.65
N TYR A 581 -11.52 -7.29 -0.89
CA TYR A 581 -10.15 -7.69 -0.62
C TYR A 581 -10.14 -8.69 0.54
N THR A 582 -9.85 -9.94 0.26
CA THR A 582 -10.00 -11.04 1.21
C THR A 582 -8.79 -11.18 2.12
N ILE A 583 -9.03 -11.25 3.42
CA ILE A 583 -8.05 -11.50 4.47
C ILE A 583 -8.48 -12.77 5.20
N THR A 584 -7.69 -13.84 5.11
CA THR A 584 -7.95 -15.09 5.81
C THR A 584 -7.17 -15.14 7.10
N VAL A 585 -7.86 -15.35 8.22
CA VAL A 585 -7.23 -15.43 9.54
C VAL A 585 -6.71 -16.83 9.76
N VAL A 586 -5.41 -16.94 9.99
CA VAL A 586 -4.76 -18.21 10.30
C VAL A 586 -4.48 -18.26 11.80
N THR A 587 -5.18 -19.14 12.50
CA THR A 587 -4.81 -19.52 13.87
C THR A 587 -3.62 -20.47 13.79
N GLN A 588 -2.48 -20.06 14.35
CA GLN A 588 -1.39 -21.00 14.66
C GLN A 588 -1.97 -22.05 15.62
N GLN A 589 -1.93 -23.33 15.24
CA GLN A 589 -2.25 -24.45 16.13
C GLN A 589 -1.19 -24.59 17.21
#